data_AF-X0VR42-F1
#
_entry.id   AF-X0VR42-F1
#
_cell.length_a   1.000
_cell.length_b   1.000
_cell.length_c   1.000
_cell.angle_alpha   90.00
_cell.angle_beta   90.00
_cell.angle_gamma   90.00
#
_symmetry.space_group_name_H-M   'P 1'
#
loop_
_entity.id
_entity.type
_entity.pdbx_description
1 polymer ?
#
loop_
_entity_poly.entity_id
_entity_poly.type
_entity_poly.pdbx_seq_one_letter_code
_entity_poly.pdbx_strand_id
1 'polypeptide(L)'
;LIDFANYIAEQVANEYPDKYILTLAYQWSADPPKHIRAHPNVIIQICSIRCAFNHPLNSPVNAKFQEQIRGWLDKCDNLFVWDYTVNFWHSLAPHPNLYVIGPNIRFFLENKAKGVFEEGNPAVTGGEFLELRSYLIAKALWNPSIDTDEVINDFLAGYYGPAASLVKKYITRIHELSSDPDLSLSIFNGCTCSSCSKNRRIPPLWSPEVIQEFVELFDQAEEVVANDPVLLGRVQRVRLGLMYKRICGEYMNGSAGDD
;
A
#
# COMPACT_ATOMS: atom_id res chain seq x y z
N LEU A 1 -6.72 16.27 22.42
CA LEU A 1 -6.30 16.53 21.03
C LEU A 1 -7.34 17.36 20.28
N ILE A 2 -8.54 16.83 20.01
CA ILE A 2 -9.57 17.55 19.24
C ILE A 2 -10.00 18.85 19.91
N ASP A 3 -10.16 18.85 21.23
CA ASP A 3 -10.51 20.06 21.99
C ASP A 3 -9.50 21.21 21.78
N PHE A 4 -8.20 20.89 21.84
CA PHE A 4 -7.14 21.83 21.55
C PHE A 4 -7.17 22.32 20.10
N ALA A 5 -7.38 21.42 19.13
CA ALA A 5 -7.50 21.81 17.72
C ALA A 5 -8.71 22.71 17.47
N ASN A 6 -9.84 22.45 18.13
CA ASN A 6 -11.03 23.28 18.05
C ASN A 6 -10.77 24.69 18.60
N TYR A 7 -10.13 24.78 19.78
CA TYR A 7 -9.78 26.08 20.37
C TYR A 7 -8.93 26.91 19.41
N ILE A 8 -7.88 26.32 18.83
CA ILE A 8 -7.03 27.03 17.86
C ILE A 8 -7.82 27.41 16.60
N ALA A 9 -8.63 26.50 16.07
CA ALA A 9 -9.42 26.76 14.87
C ALA A 9 -10.44 27.90 15.08
N GLU A 10 -11.07 27.98 16.25
CA GLU A 10 -12.00 29.06 16.61
C GLU A 10 -11.30 30.42 16.65
N GLN A 11 -10.08 30.49 17.21
CA GLN A 11 -9.33 31.74 17.24
C GLN A 11 -8.88 32.18 15.83
N VAL A 12 -8.43 31.25 15.00
CA VAL A 12 -7.88 31.52 13.67
C VAL A 12 -8.97 31.82 12.64
N ALA A 13 -10.14 31.17 12.74
CA ALA A 13 -11.21 31.28 11.74
C ALA A 13 -11.80 32.69 11.61
N ASN A 14 -11.67 33.55 12.63
CA ASN A 14 -12.14 34.93 12.57
C ASN A 14 -11.35 35.78 11.56
N GLU A 15 -10.04 35.53 11.44
CA GLU A 15 -9.15 36.27 10.54
C GLU A 15 -8.89 35.50 9.23
N TYR A 16 -8.86 34.16 9.31
CA TYR A 16 -8.52 33.25 8.22
C TYR A 16 -9.60 32.16 8.03
N PRO A 17 -10.82 32.53 7.60
CA PRO A 17 -11.96 31.59 7.54
C PRO A 17 -11.79 30.48 6.49
N ASP A 18 -10.87 30.65 5.53
CA ASP A 18 -10.57 29.68 4.46
C ASP A 18 -9.40 28.74 4.80
N LYS A 19 -8.81 28.88 6.00
CA LYS A 19 -7.69 28.03 6.45
C LYS A 19 -8.17 26.95 7.40
N TYR A 20 -7.45 25.83 7.39
CA TYR A 20 -7.80 24.64 8.15
C TYR A 20 -6.63 24.19 9.03
N ILE A 21 -6.95 23.72 10.23
CA ILE A 21 -6.02 23.05 11.13
C ILE A 21 -6.13 21.56 10.91
N LEU A 22 -5.05 20.92 10.45
CA LEU A 22 -5.00 19.46 10.31
C LEU A 22 -4.53 18.81 11.62
N THR A 23 -5.23 17.77 12.06
CA THR A 23 -4.82 16.93 13.18
C THR A 23 -5.01 15.45 12.86
N LEU A 24 -4.20 14.60 13.50
CA LEU A 24 -4.14 13.17 13.20
C LEU A 24 -5.05 12.34 14.11
N ALA A 25 -5.89 11.51 13.50
CA ALA A 25 -6.51 10.36 14.15
C ALA A 25 -5.62 9.13 13.91
N TYR A 26 -4.58 8.99 14.74
CA TYR A 26 -3.47 8.08 14.52
C TYR A 26 -3.15 7.27 15.77
N GLN A 27 -2.94 5.96 15.58
CA GLN A 27 -2.65 5.00 16.65
C GLN A 27 -3.64 5.10 17.82
N TRP A 28 -3.22 5.73 18.93
CA TRP A 28 -4.02 5.88 20.15
C TRP A 28 -5.21 6.85 19.97
N SER A 29 -5.15 7.78 19.02
CA SER A 29 -6.25 8.71 18.69
C SER A 29 -7.08 8.26 17.48
N ALA A 30 -6.90 7.03 17.00
CA ALA A 30 -7.60 6.52 15.81
C ALA A 30 -9.12 6.40 16.00
N ASP A 31 -9.57 6.01 17.20
CA ASP A 31 -11.00 5.97 17.52
C ASP A 31 -11.54 7.39 17.80
N PRO A 32 -12.72 7.75 17.28
CA PRO A 32 -13.30 9.06 17.49
C PRO A 32 -13.64 9.32 18.97
N PRO A 33 -13.54 10.57 19.45
CA PRO A 33 -13.91 10.92 20.81
C PRO A 33 -15.43 10.76 21.04
N LYS A 34 -15.82 10.39 22.25
CA LYS A 34 -17.25 10.14 22.58
C LYS A 34 -18.13 11.39 22.47
N HIS A 35 -17.65 12.52 22.97
CA HIS A 35 -18.49 13.71 23.23
C HIS A 35 -18.09 14.97 22.46
N ILE A 36 -16.97 14.95 21.74
CA ILE A 36 -16.44 16.16 21.07
C ILE A 36 -16.61 16.00 19.56
N ARG A 37 -17.04 17.07 18.89
CA ARG A 37 -17.07 17.19 17.43
C ARG A 37 -15.98 18.19 17.00
N ALA A 38 -15.31 17.92 15.89
CA ALA A 38 -14.32 18.80 15.31
C ALA A 38 -14.98 20.09 14.78
N HIS A 39 -14.32 21.22 14.98
CA HIS A 39 -14.71 22.52 14.45
C HIS A 39 -14.72 22.48 12.90
N PRO A 40 -15.58 23.26 12.20
CA PRO A 40 -15.64 23.26 10.73
C PRO A 40 -14.33 23.61 10.00
N ASN A 41 -13.40 24.32 10.65
CA ASN A 41 -12.05 24.61 10.16
C ASN A 41 -10.99 23.59 10.64
N VAL A 42 -11.39 22.42 11.14
CA VAL A 42 -10.48 21.33 11.50
C VAL A 42 -10.61 20.20 10.46
N ILE A 43 -9.46 19.72 10.00
CA ILE A 43 -9.33 18.50 9.20
C ILE A 43 -8.89 17.37 10.13
N ILE A 44 -9.66 16.29 10.14
CA ILE A 44 -9.25 15.04 10.77
C ILE A 44 -8.61 14.16 9.71
N GLN A 45 -7.32 13.86 9.85
CA GLN A 45 -6.64 12.90 8.98
C GLN A 45 -6.55 11.54 9.68
N ILE A 46 -7.38 10.59 9.27
CA ILE A 46 -7.37 9.22 9.78
C ILE A 46 -6.33 8.38 9.03
N CYS A 47 -5.62 7.51 9.74
CA CYS A 47 -4.58 6.69 9.14
C CYS A 47 -4.93 5.19 9.14
N SER A 48 -4.65 4.50 8.04
CA SER A 48 -4.94 3.07 7.86
C SER A 48 -3.86 2.13 8.42
N ILE A 49 -2.89 2.64 9.19
CA ILE A 49 -1.64 1.94 9.59
C ILE A 49 -1.79 0.52 10.15
N ARG A 50 -2.94 0.17 10.74
CA ARG A 50 -3.21 -1.17 11.31
C ARG A 50 -3.95 -2.12 10.36
N CYS A 51 -4.18 -1.71 9.11
CA CYS A 51 -4.89 -2.51 8.12
C CYS A 51 -4.00 -3.60 7.51
N ALA A 52 -4.65 -4.58 6.90
CA ALA A 52 -4.02 -5.50 5.97
C ALA A 52 -4.05 -4.89 4.56
N PHE A 53 -2.89 -4.60 3.99
CA PHE A 53 -2.73 -3.84 2.75
C PHE A 53 -2.84 -4.69 1.48
N ASN A 54 -2.86 -6.02 1.61
CA ASN A 54 -3.19 -6.95 0.52
C ASN A 54 -4.70 -7.19 0.37
N HIS A 55 -5.52 -6.68 1.29
CA HIS A 55 -6.97 -6.83 1.27
C HIS A 55 -7.66 -5.47 1.13
N PRO A 56 -8.77 -5.36 0.39
CA PRO A 56 -9.54 -4.12 0.32
C PRO A 56 -9.94 -3.61 1.71
N LEU A 57 -10.01 -2.29 1.90
CA LEU A 57 -10.35 -1.70 3.20
C LEU A 57 -11.79 -1.98 3.65
N ASN A 58 -12.69 -2.31 2.71
CA ASN A 58 -14.04 -2.76 3.00
C ASN A 58 -14.14 -4.27 3.34
N SER A 59 -13.02 -5.01 3.35
CA SER A 59 -12.99 -6.43 3.72
C SER A 59 -13.12 -6.66 5.23
N PRO A 60 -13.55 -7.86 5.68
CA PRO A 60 -13.71 -8.18 7.10
C PRO A 60 -12.43 -8.05 7.93
N VAL A 61 -11.24 -8.32 7.36
CA VAL A 61 -9.97 -8.18 8.08
C VAL A 61 -9.69 -6.73 8.50
N ASN A 62 -10.24 -5.77 7.75
CA ASN A 62 -10.10 -4.34 8.00
C ASN A 62 -11.31 -3.72 8.72
N ALA A 63 -12.20 -4.55 9.32
CA ALA A 63 -13.45 -4.08 9.94
C ALA A 63 -13.26 -2.99 11.01
N LYS A 64 -12.17 -3.02 11.78
CA LYS A 64 -11.88 -1.99 12.79
C LYS A 64 -11.64 -0.62 12.14
N PHE A 65 -10.94 -0.57 11.01
CA PHE A 65 -10.75 0.69 10.29
C PHE A 65 -12.08 1.20 9.70
N GLN A 66 -12.93 0.29 9.22
CA GLN A 66 -14.26 0.65 8.75
C GLN A 66 -15.14 1.26 9.86
N GLU A 67 -15.06 0.73 11.09
CA GLU A 67 -15.73 1.32 12.26
C GLU A 67 -15.18 2.73 12.54
N GLN A 68 -13.85 2.88 12.55
CA GLN A 68 -13.19 4.15 12.84
C GLN A 68 -13.55 5.23 11.82
N ILE A 69 -13.39 4.95 10.53
CA ILE A 69 -13.66 5.94 9.48
C ILE A 69 -15.13 6.39 9.51
N ARG A 70 -16.07 5.46 9.67
CA ARG A 70 -17.51 5.78 9.77
C ARG A 70 -17.83 6.56 11.04
N GLY A 71 -17.23 6.19 12.18
CA GLY A 71 -17.41 6.93 13.43
C GLY A 71 -16.90 8.37 13.37
N TRP A 72 -15.85 8.63 12.58
CA TRP A 72 -15.37 10.00 12.34
C TRP A 72 -16.31 10.85 11.48
N LEU A 73 -17.16 10.25 10.63
CA LEU A 73 -18.16 11.00 9.85
C LEU A 73 -19.18 11.70 10.74
N ASP A 74 -19.47 11.15 11.91
CA ASP A 74 -20.35 11.78 12.90
C ASP A 74 -19.64 12.86 13.72
N LYS A 75 -18.31 12.95 13.63
CA LYS A 75 -17.48 13.82 14.48
C LYS A 75 -16.73 14.90 13.71
N CYS A 76 -16.78 14.95 12.39
CA CYS A 76 -16.15 16.02 11.61
C CYS A 76 -16.84 16.23 10.26
N ASP A 77 -16.61 17.40 9.66
CA ASP A 77 -17.05 17.71 8.30
C ASP A 77 -15.91 17.60 7.28
N ASN A 78 -14.65 17.62 7.71
CA ASN A 78 -13.47 17.50 6.84
C ASN A 78 -12.63 16.30 7.26
N LEU A 79 -12.91 15.17 6.62
CA LEU A 79 -12.17 13.93 6.80
C LEU A 79 -11.14 13.77 5.67
N PHE A 80 -9.88 13.65 6.04
CA PHE A 80 -8.79 13.26 5.15
C PHE A 80 -8.32 11.86 5.53
N VAL A 81 -7.71 11.15 4.58
CA VAL A 81 -7.12 9.84 4.80
C VAL A 81 -5.62 9.90 4.56
N TRP A 82 -4.87 9.21 5.41
CA TRP A 82 -3.48 8.84 5.19
C TRP A 82 -3.40 7.32 5.06
N ASP A 83 -3.20 6.85 3.83
CA ASP A 83 -3.02 5.44 3.48
C ASP A 83 -1.55 5.16 3.08
N TYR A 84 -1.17 3.90 2.97
CA TYR A 84 0.22 3.49 2.79
C TYR A 84 0.33 2.44 1.69
N THR A 85 1.42 2.51 0.91
CA THR A 85 1.57 1.65 -0.27
C THR A 85 2.82 0.78 -0.29
N VAL A 86 3.64 0.84 0.76
CA VAL A 86 4.97 0.20 0.82
C VAL A 86 5.21 -0.55 2.14
N ASN A 87 6.19 -1.46 2.14
CA ASN A 87 6.78 -1.99 3.36
C ASN A 87 7.98 -1.12 3.78
N PHE A 88 7.89 -0.40 4.89
CA PHE A 88 8.96 0.48 5.37
C PHE A 88 10.17 -0.28 5.92
N TRP A 89 10.00 -1.48 6.47
CA TRP A 89 11.14 -2.28 6.94
C TRP A 89 11.94 -2.88 5.78
N HIS A 90 11.27 -3.21 4.68
CA HIS A 90 11.88 -3.84 3.51
C HIS A 90 11.28 -3.30 2.21
N SER A 91 11.58 -2.04 1.86
CA SER A 91 10.96 -1.35 0.71
C SER A 91 11.34 -1.91 -0.67
N LEU A 92 12.38 -2.74 -0.73
CA LEU A 92 12.71 -3.51 -1.93
C LEU A 92 11.91 -4.82 -2.02
N ALA A 93 11.43 -5.36 -0.90
CA ALA A 93 10.72 -6.63 -0.91
C ALA A 93 9.34 -6.47 -1.58
N PRO A 94 8.86 -7.48 -2.32
CA PRO A 94 7.55 -7.37 -2.97
C PRO A 94 6.43 -7.20 -1.95
N HIS A 95 5.52 -6.28 -2.23
CA HIS A 95 4.41 -5.92 -1.34
C HIS A 95 3.09 -5.90 -2.12
N PRO A 96 2.48 -7.06 -2.41
CA PRO A 96 1.36 -7.17 -3.34
C PRO A 96 0.09 -6.47 -2.85
N ASN A 97 -0.06 -5.20 -3.21
CA ASN A 97 -1.19 -4.33 -2.88
C ASN A 97 -1.66 -3.48 -4.08
N LEU A 98 -1.24 -3.80 -5.31
CA LEU A 98 -1.61 -3.02 -6.49
C LEU A 98 -3.12 -3.08 -6.74
N TYR A 99 -3.72 -4.27 -6.67
CA TYR A 99 -5.14 -4.45 -6.99
C TYR A 99 -6.10 -3.85 -5.95
N VAL A 100 -5.63 -3.50 -4.75
CA VAL A 100 -6.49 -2.87 -3.74
C VAL A 100 -6.55 -1.34 -3.86
N ILE A 101 -5.63 -0.69 -4.59
CA ILE A 101 -5.56 0.77 -4.70
C ILE A 101 -6.88 1.37 -5.23
N GLY A 102 -7.38 0.86 -6.36
CA GLY A 102 -8.66 1.30 -6.93
C GLY A 102 -9.85 1.12 -5.96
N PRO A 103 -10.08 -0.11 -5.44
CA PRO A 103 -11.09 -0.35 -4.41
C PRO A 103 -10.97 0.54 -3.15
N ASN A 104 -9.76 0.78 -2.67
CA ASN A 104 -9.52 1.60 -1.47
C ASN A 104 -9.86 3.07 -1.72
N ILE A 105 -9.49 3.63 -2.87
CA ILE A 105 -9.84 5.01 -3.24
C ILE A 105 -11.36 5.17 -3.37
N ARG A 106 -12.07 4.19 -3.95
CA ARG A 106 -13.54 4.18 -3.95
C ARG A 106 -14.12 4.13 -2.54
N PHE A 107 -13.56 3.27 -1.68
CA PHE A 107 -13.96 3.18 -0.28
C PHE A 107 -13.78 4.53 0.45
N PHE A 108 -12.71 5.27 0.20
CA PHE A 108 -12.52 6.61 0.78
C PHE A 108 -13.58 7.60 0.29
N LEU A 109 -13.90 7.59 -1.00
CA LEU A 109 -14.96 8.43 -1.57
C LEU A 109 -16.34 8.10 -0.99
N GLU A 110 -16.68 6.81 -0.89
CA GLU A 110 -17.93 6.33 -0.28
C GLU A 110 -18.07 6.75 1.19
N ASN A 111 -16.94 6.83 1.90
CA ASN A 111 -16.86 7.35 3.27
C ASN A 111 -16.55 8.85 3.30
N LYS A 112 -16.93 9.62 2.26
CA LYS A 112 -16.90 11.09 2.24
C LYS A 112 -15.53 11.72 2.54
N ALA A 113 -14.44 11.01 2.31
CA ALA A 113 -13.11 11.60 2.42
C ALA A 113 -12.96 12.74 1.41
N LYS A 114 -12.43 13.88 1.85
CA LYS A 114 -12.19 15.07 1.02
C LYS A 114 -10.73 15.19 0.56
N GLY A 115 -9.84 14.41 1.15
CA GLY A 115 -8.43 14.36 0.80
C GLY A 115 -7.86 12.98 1.08
N VAL A 116 -6.97 12.52 0.21
CA VAL A 116 -6.28 11.23 0.33
C VAL A 116 -4.79 11.49 0.15
N PHE A 117 -3.99 10.99 1.09
CA PHE A 117 -2.54 10.96 1.01
C PHE A 117 -2.10 9.50 1.02
N GLU A 118 -1.51 9.04 -0.08
CA GLU A 118 -0.93 7.70 -0.23
C GLU A 118 0.56 7.77 0.01
N GLU A 119 1.03 7.27 1.15
CA GLU A 119 2.44 7.31 1.49
C GLU A 119 3.21 6.15 0.83
N GLY A 120 4.19 6.51 0.01
CA GLY A 120 5.22 5.62 -0.50
C GLY A 120 6.54 5.77 0.28
N ASN A 121 7.65 5.36 -0.33
CA ASN A 121 8.99 5.60 0.23
C ASN A 121 9.90 6.29 -0.80
N PRO A 122 9.88 7.63 -0.90
CA PRO A 122 10.68 8.36 -1.90
C PRO A 122 12.18 8.37 -1.56
N ALA A 123 12.57 8.02 -0.34
CA ALA A 123 13.98 7.97 0.06
C ALA A 123 14.72 6.73 -0.48
N VAL A 124 13.99 5.73 -0.97
CA VAL A 124 14.57 4.49 -1.52
C VAL A 124 14.51 4.53 -3.04
N THR A 125 15.67 4.55 -3.68
CA THR A 125 15.76 4.34 -5.13
C THR A 125 15.55 2.85 -5.44
N GLY A 126 14.65 2.55 -6.39
CA GLY A 126 14.40 1.17 -6.81
C GLY A 126 13.48 0.37 -5.89
N GLY A 127 12.67 1.03 -5.05
CA GLY A 127 11.58 0.36 -4.35
C GLY A 127 10.67 -0.40 -5.31
N GLU A 128 10.08 -1.49 -4.82
CA GLU A 128 9.26 -2.36 -5.67
C GLU A 128 8.11 -1.56 -6.30
N PHE A 129 7.97 -1.65 -7.62
CA PHE A 129 6.93 -0.99 -8.44
C PHE A 129 6.56 0.46 -8.06
N LEU A 130 7.51 1.29 -7.61
CA LEU A 130 7.23 2.67 -7.19
C LEU A 130 6.57 3.50 -8.31
N GLU A 131 7.07 3.39 -9.53
CA GLU A 131 6.53 4.12 -10.69
C GLU A 131 5.12 3.66 -11.06
N LEU A 132 4.88 2.34 -11.06
CA LEU A 132 3.56 1.76 -11.34
C LEU A 132 2.54 2.15 -10.25
N ARG A 133 2.92 2.09 -8.97
CA ARG A 133 2.05 2.54 -7.87
C ARG A 133 1.68 4.00 -8.01
N SER A 134 2.68 4.85 -8.24
CA SER A 134 2.45 6.29 -8.40
C SER A 134 1.50 6.58 -9.58
N TYR A 135 1.68 5.87 -10.71
CA TYR A 135 0.79 5.97 -11.87
C TYR A 135 -0.64 5.53 -11.55
N LEU A 136 -0.80 4.37 -10.91
CA LEU A 136 -2.11 3.80 -10.58
C LEU A 136 -2.86 4.67 -9.55
N ILE A 137 -2.18 5.15 -8.51
CA ILE A 137 -2.72 6.09 -7.52
C ILE A 137 -3.20 7.36 -8.22
N ALA A 138 -2.36 7.97 -9.07
CA ALA A 138 -2.73 9.19 -9.79
C ALA A 138 -3.96 9.00 -10.67
N LYS A 139 -4.04 7.87 -11.42
CA LYS A 139 -5.21 7.53 -12.24
C LYS A 139 -6.47 7.31 -11.40
N ALA A 140 -6.35 6.61 -10.28
CA ALA A 140 -7.47 6.30 -9.40
C ALA A 140 -8.00 7.54 -8.65
N LEU A 141 -7.11 8.44 -8.22
CA LEU A 141 -7.51 9.73 -7.63
C LEU A 141 -8.18 10.65 -8.65
N TRP A 142 -7.73 10.62 -9.91
CA TRP A 142 -8.36 11.38 -11.00
C TRP A 142 -9.73 10.82 -11.39
N ASN A 143 -9.83 9.49 -11.48
CA ASN A 143 -11.08 8.78 -11.75
C ASN A 143 -11.22 7.52 -10.87
N PRO A 144 -12.04 7.56 -9.81
CA PRO A 144 -12.25 6.42 -8.92
C PRO A 144 -12.91 5.20 -9.58
N SER A 145 -13.53 5.37 -10.75
CA SER A 145 -14.21 4.28 -11.48
C SER A 145 -13.28 3.49 -12.42
N ILE A 146 -11.96 3.67 -12.34
CA ILE A 146 -11.01 2.94 -13.20
C ILE A 146 -11.12 1.42 -13.01
N ASP A 147 -10.86 0.70 -14.10
CA ASP A 147 -10.46 -0.69 -14.04
C ASP A 147 -8.97 -0.76 -13.69
N THR A 148 -8.66 -1.32 -12.53
CA THR A 148 -7.28 -1.45 -12.05
C THR A 148 -6.42 -2.29 -12.99
N ASP A 149 -6.98 -3.35 -13.58
CA ASP A 149 -6.24 -4.25 -14.46
C ASP A 149 -5.86 -3.55 -15.76
N GLU A 150 -6.80 -2.81 -16.35
CA GLU A 150 -6.56 -2.00 -17.55
C GLU A 150 -5.46 -0.95 -17.33
N VAL A 151 -5.52 -0.23 -16.20
CA VAL A 151 -4.51 0.81 -15.88
C VAL A 151 -3.13 0.18 -15.65
N ILE A 152 -3.06 -0.98 -15.00
CA ILE A 152 -1.80 -1.73 -14.87
C ILE A 152 -1.30 -2.14 -16.27
N ASN A 153 -2.15 -2.71 -17.12
CA ASN A 153 -1.74 -3.18 -18.45
C ASN A 153 -1.25 -2.03 -19.34
N ASP A 154 -1.91 -0.88 -19.30
CA ASP A 154 -1.49 0.35 -19.98
C ASP A 154 -0.09 0.80 -19.55
N PHE A 155 0.14 0.88 -18.23
CA PHE A 155 1.46 1.22 -17.70
C PHE A 155 2.52 0.19 -18.13
N LEU A 156 2.22 -1.11 -18.00
CA LEU A 156 3.18 -2.16 -18.31
C LEU A 156 3.57 -2.14 -19.79
N ALA A 157 2.60 -1.94 -20.69
CA ALA A 157 2.84 -1.83 -22.12
C ALA A 157 3.79 -0.66 -22.45
N GLY A 158 3.56 0.52 -21.85
CA GLY A 158 4.39 1.70 -22.09
C GLY A 158 5.75 1.67 -21.39
N TYR A 159 5.84 1.07 -20.19
CA TYR A 159 7.04 1.12 -19.35
C TYR A 159 7.97 -0.08 -19.57
N TYR A 160 7.43 -1.29 -19.79
CA TYR A 160 8.24 -2.51 -19.96
C TYR A 160 8.29 -3.01 -21.41
N GLY A 161 7.46 -2.49 -22.31
CA GLY A 161 7.48 -2.84 -23.73
C GLY A 161 7.32 -4.35 -23.96
N PRO A 162 8.22 -5.03 -24.69
CA PRO A 162 8.14 -6.48 -24.94
C PRO A 162 8.04 -7.35 -23.68
N ALA A 163 8.59 -6.90 -22.54
CA ALA A 163 8.55 -7.63 -21.28
C ALA A 163 7.20 -7.49 -20.51
N ALA A 164 6.28 -6.64 -20.97
CA ALA A 164 5.06 -6.28 -20.25
C ALA A 164 4.23 -7.50 -19.82
N SER A 165 4.04 -8.47 -20.70
CA SER A 165 3.22 -9.66 -20.41
C SER A 165 3.86 -10.58 -19.36
N LEU A 166 5.19 -10.63 -19.29
CA LEU A 166 5.94 -11.44 -18.32
C LEU A 166 5.91 -10.78 -16.94
N VAL A 167 6.11 -9.45 -16.88
CA VAL A 167 5.95 -8.67 -15.65
C VAL A 167 4.50 -8.74 -15.14
N LYS A 168 3.51 -8.71 -16.04
CA LYS A 168 2.10 -8.89 -15.70
C LYS A 168 1.84 -10.26 -15.07
N LYS A 169 2.37 -11.34 -15.64
CA LYS A 169 2.25 -12.69 -15.05
C LYS A 169 2.79 -12.73 -13.62
N TYR A 170 3.97 -12.13 -13.38
CA TYR A 170 4.52 -12.01 -12.04
C TYR A 170 3.57 -11.25 -11.09
N ILE A 171 3.09 -10.07 -11.50
CA ILE A 171 2.15 -9.26 -10.71
C ILE A 171 0.88 -10.04 -10.39
N THR A 172 0.23 -10.65 -11.39
CA THR A 172 -0.99 -11.42 -11.18
C THR A 172 -0.74 -12.58 -10.21
N ARG A 173 0.32 -13.35 -10.44
CA ARG A 173 0.63 -14.53 -9.64
C ARG A 173 0.92 -14.19 -8.18
N ILE A 174 1.74 -13.17 -7.91
CA ILE A 174 2.05 -12.78 -6.53
C ILE A 174 0.82 -12.23 -5.80
N HIS A 175 -0.09 -11.56 -6.50
CA HIS A 175 -1.32 -11.05 -5.91
C HIS A 175 -2.32 -12.17 -5.61
N GLU A 176 -2.49 -13.15 -6.51
CA GLU A 176 -3.30 -14.35 -6.28
C GLU A 176 -2.86 -15.07 -5.02
N LEU A 177 -1.55 -15.36 -4.90
CA LEU A 177 -0.97 -16.02 -3.74
C LEU A 177 -1.09 -15.18 -2.46
N SER A 178 -1.20 -13.85 -2.60
CA SER A 178 -1.35 -12.94 -1.47
C SER A 178 -2.79 -12.72 -1.00
N SER A 179 -3.79 -13.12 -1.79
CA SER A 179 -5.22 -12.91 -1.49
C SER A 179 -5.79 -13.89 -0.45
N ASP A 180 -4.95 -14.78 0.09
CA ASP A 180 -5.31 -15.71 1.16
C ASP A 180 -5.88 -14.93 2.38
N PRO A 181 -7.10 -15.24 2.85
CA PRO A 181 -7.69 -14.60 4.04
C PRO A 181 -6.88 -14.78 5.33
N ASP A 182 -5.98 -15.77 5.38
CA ASP A 182 -5.08 -16.01 6.52
C ASP A 182 -3.74 -15.27 6.40
N LEU A 183 -3.53 -14.55 5.31
CA LEU A 183 -2.37 -13.70 5.07
C LEU A 183 -2.75 -12.22 5.16
N SER A 184 -2.08 -11.47 6.03
CA SER A 184 -2.27 -10.03 6.18
C SER A 184 -0.92 -9.32 6.10
N LEU A 185 -0.77 -8.46 5.10
CA LEU A 185 0.43 -7.66 4.93
C LEU A 185 0.29 -6.34 5.69
N SER A 186 1.24 -6.07 6.59
CA SER A 186 1.46 -4.78 7.23
C SER A 186 2.45 -3.93 6.41
N ILE A 187 2.57 -2.65 6.75
CA ILE A 187 3.64 -1.75 6.26
C ILE A 187 4.98 -1.98 6.98
N PHE A 188 5.03 -2.91 7.92
CA PHE A 188 6.22 -3.32 8.68
C PHE A 188 6.35 -4.86 8.72
N ASN A 189 6.23 -5.51 7.56
CA ASN A 189 6.44 -6.96 7.51
C ASN A 189 7.93 -7.26 7.63
N GLY A 190 8.29 -8.26 8.44
CA GLY A 190 9.65 -8.80 8.45
C GLY A 190 10.02 -9.50 7.14
N CYS A 191 11.31 -9.73 6.90
CA CYS A 191 11.78 -10.13 5.58
C CYS A 191 11.22 -11.47 5.09
N THR A 192 11.00 -12.46 5.98
CA THR A 192 10.35 -13.74 5.62
C THR A 192 8.84 -13.64 5.54
N CYS A 193 8.25 -12.55 6.05
CA CYS A 193 6.81 -12.34 6.20
C CYS A 193 6.14 -13.47 7.02
N SER A 194 6.87 -14.16 7.89
CA SER A 194 6.29 -15.21 8.74
C SER A 194 5.17 -14.66 9.61
N SER A 195 5.35 -13.46 10.16
CA SER A 195 4.34 -12.73 10.95
C SER A 195 3.08 -12.34 10.16
N CYS A 196 3.11 -12.42 8.83
CA CYS A 196 1.98 -12.08 7.98
C CYS A 196 0.92 -13.18 7.96
N SER A 197 1.30 -14.44 8.23
CA SER A 197 0.39 -15.56 8.33
C SER A 197 -0.10 -15.75 9.76
N LYS A 198 -1.39 -16.07 9.95
CA LYS A 198 -1.95 -16.42 11.28
C LYS A 198 -1.17 -17.53 11.98
N ASN A 199 -0.63 -18.48 11.22
CA ASN A 199 0.13 -19.62 11.75
C ASN A 199 1.63 -19.33 11.92
N ARG A 200 2.06 -18.07 11.69
CA ARG A 200 3.46 -17.63 11.75
C ARG A 200 4.42 -18.42 10.85
N ARG A 201 3.91 -19.01 9.76
CA ARG A 201 4.68 -19.76 8.77
C ARG A 201 5.04 -18.87 7.59
N ILE A 202 6.12 -19.24 6.90
CA ILE A 202 6.48 -18.61 5.62
C ILE A 202 5.28 -18.75 4.67
N PRO A 203 4.72 -17.64 4.18
CA PRO A 203 3.60 -17.68 3.26
C PRO A 203 3.90 -18.47 1.97
N PRO A 204 2.92 -19.14 1.35
CA PRO A 204 3.10 -19.89 0.11
C PRO A 204 3.71 -19.06 -1.04
N LEU A 205 3.48 -17.74 -1.07
CA LEU A 205 4.10 -16.86 -2.06
C LEU A 205 5.64 -16.81 -2.01
N TRP A 206 6.25 -17.42 -1.00
CA TRP A 206 7.69 -17.52 -0.81
C TRP A 206 8.19 -18.97 -0.74
N SER A 207 7.40 -19.95 -1.23
CA SER A 207 7.88 -21.32 -1.36
C SER A 207 9.02 -21.40 -2.39
N PRO A 208 9.93 -22.38 -2.28
CA PRO A 208 11.00 -22.56 -3.26
C PRO A 208 10.50 -22.66 -4.70
N GLU A 209 9.37 -23.35 -4.90
CA GLU A 209 8.75 -23.55 -6.21
C GLU A 209 8.24 -22.23 -6.80
N VAL A 210 7.56 -21.41 -5.99
CA VAL A 210 7.07 -20.09 -6.42
C VAL A 210 8.22 -19.12 -6.68
N ILE A 211 9.27 -19.16 -5.85
CA ILE A 211 10.47 -18.35 -6.08
C ILE A 211 11.12 -18.73 -7.42
N GLN A 212 11.22 -20.03 -7.72
CA GLN A 212 11.76 -20.51 -8.98
C GLN A 212 10.88 -20.09 -10.18
N GLU A 213 9.55 -20.17 -10.04
CA GLU A 213 8.59 -19.65 -11.03
C GLU A 213 8.86 -18.17 -11.33
N PHE A 214 9.05 -17.35 -10.29
CA PHE A 214 9.34 -15.93 -10.47
C PHE A 214 10.70 -15.67 -11.11
N VAL A 215 11.73 -16.46 -10.77
CA VAL A 215 13.06 -16.37 -11.39
C VAL A 215 12.94 -16.61 -12.90
N GLU A 216 12.25 -17.67 -13.31
CA GLU A 216 12.06 -18.03 -14.72
C GLU A 216 11.29 -16.96 -15.51
N LEU A 217 10.28 -16.33 -14.88
CA LEU A 217 9.57 -15.20 -15.48
C LEU A 217 10.48 -14.00 -15.73
N PHE A 218 11.38 -13.68 -14.78
CA PHE A 218 12.32 -12.57 -14.95
C PHE A 218 13.45 -12.91 -15.91
N ASP A 219 13.92 -14.16 -15.98
CA ASP A 219 14.89 -14.61 -16.99
C ASP A 219 14.35 -14.39 -18.40
N GLN A 220 13.11 -14.84 -18.65
CA GLN A 220 12.43 -14.61 -19.93
C GLN A 220 12.21 -13.11 -20.19
N ALA A 221 11.86 -12.33 -19.16
CA ALA A 221 11.59 -10.90 -19.29
C ALA A 221 12.85 -10.12 -19.68
N GLU A 222 14.01 -10.48 -19.11
CA GLU A 222 15.29 -9.87 -19.46
C GLU A 222 15.74 -10.27 -20.86
N GLU A 223 15.55 -11.53 -21.25
CA GLU A 223 15.92 -12.02 -22.59
C GLU A 223 15.22 -11.23 -23.71
N VAL A 224 13.91 -11.00 -23.59
CA VAL A 224 13.13 -10.31 -24.63
C VAL A 224 13.45 -8.82 -24.77
N VAL A 225 14.13 -8.22 -23.79
CA VAL A 225 14.57 -6.81 -23.84
C VAL A 225 16.09 -6.65 -23.74
N ALA A 226 16.86 -7.72 -23.93
CA ALA A 226 18.31 -7.74 -23.69
C ALA A 226 19.09 -6.68 -24.50
N ASN A 227 18.57 -6.29 -25.67
CA ASN A 227 19.20 -5.31 -26.56
C ASN A 227 18.74 -3.86 -26.29
N ASP A 228 17.81 -3.63 -25.36
CA ASP A 228 17.38 -2.30 -24.93
C ASP A 228 17.83 -2.06 -23.47
N PRO A 229 18.90 -1.30 -23.24
CA PRO A 229 19.44 -1.10 -21.89
C PRO A 229 18.47 -0.37 -20.95
N VAL A 230 17.54 0.42 -21.47
CA VAL A 230 16.54 1.13 -20.66
C VAL A 230 15.48 0.14 -20.17
N LEU A 231 14.94 -0.67 -21.07
CA LEU A 231 13.93 -1.68 -20.71
C LEU A 231 14.53 -2.78 -19.83
N LEU A 232 15.74 -3.25 -20.16
CA LEU A 232 16.48 -4.22 -19.34
C LEU A 232 16.68 -3.69 -17.91
N GLY A 233 17.14 -2.45 -17.76
CA GLY A 233 17.32 -1.83 -16.44
C GLY A 233 16.01 -1.63 -15.67
N ARG A 234 14.86 -1.54 -16.34
CA ARG A 234 13.53 -1.52 -15.68
C ARG A 234 13.15 -2.91 -15.16
N VAL A 235 13.31 -3.95 -15.97
CA VAL A 235 13.03 -5.34 -15.57
C VAL A 235 13.92 -5.76 -14.39
N GLN A 236 15.22 -5.48 -14.49
CA GLN A 236 16.20 -5.81 -13.44
C GLN A 236 15.89 -5.12 -12.11
N ARG A 237 15.41 -3.87 -12.13
CA ARG A 237 15.01 -3.15 -10.90
C ARG A 237 13.88 -3.87 -10.15
N VAL A 238 12.90 -4.42 -10.85
CA VAL A 238 11.83 -5.21 -10.21
C VAL A 238 12.38 -6.54 -9.69
N ARG A 239 13.25 -7.20 -10.48
CA ARG A 239 13.90 -8.46 -10.09
C ARG A 239 14.72 -8.32 -8.80
N LEU A 240 15.29 -7.15 -8.52
CA LEU A 240 16.01 -6.89 -7.26
C LEU A 240 15.15 -7.20 -6.03
N GLY A 241 13.84 -6.97 -6.07
CA GLY A 241 12.96 -7.31 -4.96
C GLY A 241 12.86 -8.81 -4.70
N LEU A 242 12.82 -9.61 -5.76
CA LEU A 242 12.88 -11.08 -5.67
C LEU A 242 14.23 -11.55 -5.13
N MET A 243 15.34 -10.97 -5.61
CA MET A 243 16.69 -11.30 -5.12
C MET A 243 16.85 -10.95 -3.64
N TYR A 244 16.41 -9.76 -3.24
CA TYR A 244 16.41 -9.31 -1.85
C TYR A 244 15.67 -10.31 -0.95
N LYS A 245 14.49 -10.74 -1.39
CA LYS A 245 13.68 -11.72 -0.68
C LYS A 245 14.39 -13.07 -0.51
N ARG A 246 15.05 -13.58 -1.56
CA ARG A 246 15.81 -14.83 -1.51
C ARG A 246 16.94 -14.77 -0.49
N ILE A 247 17.76 -13.71 -0.56
CA ILE A 247 18.91 -13.51 0.35
C ILE A 247 18.44 -13.45 1.80
N CYS A 248 17.38 -12.68 2.07
CA CYS A 248 16.79 -12.62 3.40
C CYS A 248 16.29 -13.97 3.92
N GLY A 249 15.66 -14.77 3.06
CA GLY A 249 15.13 -16.08 3.43
C GLY A 249 16.24 -17.08 3.77
N GLU A 250 17.29 -17.12 2.96
CA GLU A 250 18.47 -17.96 3.15
C GLU A 250 19.21 -17.60 4.45
N TYR A 251 19.41 -16.30 4.72
CA TYR A 251 20.09 -15.83 5.93
C TYR A 251 19.35 -16.21 7.22
N MET A 252 18.03 -16.04 7.24
CA MET A 252 17.22 -16.32 8.44
C MET A 252 17.02 -17.83 8.71
N ASN A 253 17.01 -18.66 7.66
CA ASN A 253 16.95 -20.12 7.81
C ASN A 253 18.33 -20.69 8.22
N GLY A 254 19.43 -20.09 7.76
CA GLY A 254 20.79 -20.46 8.17
C GLY A 254 21.10 -20.14 9.63
N SER A 255 20.54 -19.05 10.18
CA SER A 255 20.71 -18.67 11.60
C SER A 255 19.85 -19.46 12.58
N ALA A 256 18.95 -20.33 12.12
CA ALA A 256 18.13 -21.18 12.97
C ALA A 256 18.76 -22.58 13.21
N GLY A 257 19.98 -22.81 12.70
CA GLY A 257 20.68 -24.09 12.75
C GLY A 257 21.84 -24.19 13.73
N ASP A 258 22.23 -23.08 14.38
CA ASP A 258 23.33 -23.05 15.34
C ASP A 258 22.90 -22.27 16.60
N ASP A 259 22.18 -22.93 17.51
CA ASP A 259 22.09 -22.65 18.95
C ASP A 259 21.47 -23.85 19.70
#